data_AF-A0A251N6W8-F1
#
_entry.id   AF-A0A251N6W8-F1
#
_cell.length_a   1.000
_cell.length_b   1.000
_cell.length_c   1.000
_cell.angle_alpha   90.00
_cell.angle_beta   90.00
_cell.angle_gamma   90.00
#
_symmetry.space_group_name_H-M   'P 1'
#
loop_
_entity.id
_entity.type
_entity.pdbx_description
1 polymer ?
#
loop_
_entity_poly.entity_id
_entity_poly.type
_entity_poly.pdbx_seq_one_letter_code
_entity_poly.pdbx_strand_id
1 'polypeptide(L)'
;MTSMAAEFAFVRNGSTATTTTAAAALFSSNWKASERKSHQSLHTSCMDDKNRVYKQLGLFSLKKKIEDTVLRAEMLAPLALELEEARRNKQEQQIRDYNLWDDTAKSSEILAKLADSAKVVDALKDLTYKAEEAKLITQLAEIDAIHYGLFRQAYVASLDVSKLLDQYEMSKLLKGPYDMEGACLVIKAGGEGYPEVWVKQLLSMYTKWAKKLGYKGRVIEKRPSTNGGIKSATIEFEFEFAYGYLSGETGVHNIISSQNGSALHLASSASVDVFPLFLGKAHDLQIDEEDLVVTLPSMLEEEQGQTGPSVSIQHIPTSVTAQSSGERSHFANKIKAINRLKGKLLILALEQGVTEDALFLAESKF
;
A
#
# COMPACT_ATOMS: atom_id res chain seq x y z
N MET A 1 29.16 -51.97 22.44
CA MET A 1 29.55 -53.37 22.20
C MET A 1 28.47 -54.27 22.78
N THR A 2 27.94 -55.22 21.98
CA THR A 2 27.49 -56.60 22.34
C THR A 2 26.77 -56.88 23.67
N SER A 3 25.78 -57.78 23.77
CA SER A 3 25.04 -58.63 22.81
C SER A 3 23.93 -59.40 23.59
N MET A 4 23.06 -60.13 22.87
CA MET A 4 22.18 -61.23 23.35
C MET A 4 21.03 -60.84 24.31
N ALA A 5 19.75 -61.12 24.07
CA ALA A 5 19.06 -62.18 23.32
C ALA A 5 19.18 -63.60 23.93
N ALA A 6 18.08 -64.08 24.49
CA ALA A 6 17.84 -65.49 24.80
C ALA A 6 16.33 -65.77 24.69
N GLU A 7 15.96 -66.69 23.81
CA GLU A 7 14.60 -67.23 23.71
C GLU A 7 14.34 -68.24 24.85
N PHE A 8 13.07 -68.47 25.18
CA PHE A 8 12.63 -69.79 25.63
C PHE A 8 11.26 -70.13 25.05
N ALA A 9 11.24 -71.13 24.17
CA ALA A 9 10.03 -71.74 23.67
C ALA A 9 9.55 -72.84 24.62
N PHE A 10 8.23 -73.05 24.70
CA PHE A 10 7.69 -74.32 25.17
C PHE A 10 6.49 -74.74 24.31
N VAL A 11 6.41 -76.03 24.00
CA VAL A 11 5.53 -76.64 22.99
C VAL A 11 4.77 -77.81 23.63
N ARG A 12 3.56 -78.09 23.12
CA ARG A 12 2.73 -79.33 23.19
C ARG A 12 1.35 -79.12 23.82
N ASN A 13 0.29 -79.87 23.47
CA ASN A 13 -0.12 -80.57 22.22
C ASN A 13 -1.53 -81.16 22.45
N GLY A 14 -2.26 -81.49 21.37
CA GLY A 14 -3.44 -82.38 21.38
C GLY A 14 -4.68 -81.74 20.74
N SER A 15 -5.12 -82.11 19.53
CA SER A 15 -5.90 -83.33 19.15
C SER A 15 -7.32 -83.29 19.73
N THR A 16 -8.43 -83.36 18.98
CA THR A 16 -8.82 -84.18 17.80
C THR A 16 -9.94 -83.52 16.97
N ALA A 17 -10.36 -83.92 15.75
CA ALA A 17 -9.79 -84.67 14.60
C ALA A 17 -10.86 -84.76 13.47
N THR A 18 -10.47 -85.10 12.21
CA THR A 18 -11.33 -85.57 11.07
C THR A 18 -12.43 -84.60 10.52
N THR A 19 -12.73 -84.46 9.22
CA THR A 19 -12.37 -85.23 7.99
C THR A 19 -12.57 -84.40 6.69
N THR A 20 -11.85 -84.79 5.62
CA THR A 20 -12.26 -84.72 4.18
C THR A 20 -12.38 -83.38 3.41
N THR A 21 -11.31 -83.07 2.67
CA THR A 21 -11.24 -82.83 1.21
C THR A 21 -12.14 -81.77 0.51
N ALA A 22 -11.49 -80.63 0.20
CA ALA A 22 -11.52 -79.83 -1.04
C ALA A 22 -12.84 -79.57 -1.82
N ALA A 23 -13.25 -78.29 -1.84
CA ALA A 23 -13.78 -77.63 -3.05
C ALA A 23 -13.61 -76.09 -2.98
N ALA A 24 -13.28 -75.49 -4.13
CA ALA A 24 -13.51 -74.10 -4.56
C ALA A 24 -13.23 -72.91 -3.61
N ALA A 25 -12.40 -71.99 -4.08
CA ALA A 25 -12.33 -70.62 -3.56
C ALA A 25 -13.60 -69.82 -3.89
N LEU A 26 -14.04 -68.94 -2.98
CA LEU A 26 -14.61 -67.58 -3.16
C LEU A 26 -15.39 -67.15 -1.89
N PHE A 27 -15.49 -65.84 -1.64
CA PHE A 27 -16.19 -65.17 -0.50
C PHE A 27 -15.66 -65.52 0.92
N SER A 28 -15.18 -64.61 1.76
CA SER A 28 -15.63 -63.23 1.99
C SER A 28 -14.67 -62.48 2.95
N SER A 29 -14.31 -61.24 2.62
CA SER A 29 -13.49 -60.36 3.48
C SER A 29 -13.96 -58.91 3.38
N ASN A 30 -15.23 -58.65 3.69
CA ASN A 30 -15.90 -57.38 3.36
C ASN A 30 -16.71 -56.74 4.51
N TRP A 31 -16.31 -56.93 5.78
CA TRP A 31 -17.01 -56.36 6.95
C TRP A 31 -16.21 -55.35 7.79
N LYS A 32 -15.01 -54.92 7.36
CA LYS A 32 -14.20 -53.90 8.10
C LYS A 32 -13.76 -52.69 7.28
N ALA A 33 -14.21 -52.55 6.03
CA ALA A 33 -13.88 -51.42 5.15
C ALA A 33 -15.01 -50.36 5.01
N SER A 34 -16.20 -50.62 5.57
CA SER A 34 -17.40 -49.80 5.33
C SER A 34 -17.40 -48.47 6.11
N GLU A 35 -17.02 -48.50 7.40
CA GLU A 35 -17.19 -47.35 8.31
C GLU A 35 -16.18 -46.21 8.11
N ARG A 36 -15.02 -46.45 7.48
CA ARG A 36 -14.04 -45.37 7.22
C ARG A 36 -14.26 -44.62 5.91
N LYS A 37 -15.08 -45.13 4.98
CA LYS A 37 -15.36 -44.45 3.70
C LYS A 37 -16.56 -43.49 3.77
N SER A 38 -17.53 -43.74 4.65
CA SER A 38 -18.72 -42.89 4.82
C SER A 38 -18.37 -41.47 5.30
N HIS A 39 -17.52 -41.34 6.31
CA HIS A 39 -17.19 -40.02 6.90
C HIS A 39 -16.44 -39.08 5.94
N GLN A 40 -15.63 -39.61 5.02
CA GLN A 40 -14.96 -38.79 4.00
C GLN A 40 -15.89 -38.42 2.82
N SER A 41 -16.78 -39.32 2.38
CA SER A 41 -17.70 -39.05 1.26
C SER A 41 -18.87 -38.13 1.64
N LEU A 42 -19.34 -38.20 2.89
CA LEU A 42 -20.42 -37.33 3.36
C LEU A 42 -19.96 -35.87 3.51
N HIS A 43 -18.68 -35.65 3.86
CA HIS A 43 -18.13 -34.30 3.99
C HIS A 43 -17.99 -33.62 2.63
N THR A 44 -17.56 -34.35 1.59
CA THR A 44 -17.46 -33.80 0.22
C THR A 44 -18.84 -33.57 -0.41
N SER A 45 -19.79 -34.51 -0.28
CA SER A 45 -21.13 -34.32 -0.86
C SER A 45 -21.88 -33.15 -0.21
N CYS A 46 -21.71 -32.93 1.10
CA CYS A 46 -22.30 -31.79 1.80
C CYS A 46 -21.70 -30.45 1.34
N MET A 47 -20.39 -30.39 1.10
CA MET A 47 -19.75 -29.18 0.57
C MET A 47 -20.19 -28.87 -0.86
N ASP A 48 -20.36 -29.86 -1.73
CA ASP A 48 -20.86 -29.64 -3.09
C ASP A 48 -22.32 -29.15 -3.12
N ASP A 49 -23.21 -29.71 -2.30
CA ASP A 49 -24.59 -29.21 -2.19
C ASP A 49 -24.64 -27.79 -1.60
N LYS A 50 -23.87 -27.50 -0.53
CA LYS A 50 -23.75 -26.13 0.01
C LYS A 50 -23.25 -25.15 -1.05
N ASN A 51 -22.18 -25.50 -1.77
CA ASN A 51 -21.64 -24.67 -2.85
C ASN A 51 -22.66 -24.46 -3.98
N ARG A 52 -23.49 -25.46 -4.30
CA ARG A 52 -24.59 -25.31 -5.27
C ARG A 52 -25.62 -24.28 -4.81
N VAL A 53 -26.01 -24.29 -3.54
CA VAL A 53 -26.94 -23.30 -2.96
C VAL A 53 -26.33 -21.89 -2.92
N TYR A 54 -25.07 -21.73 -2.50
CA TYR A 54 -24.39 -20.43 -2.55
C TYR A 54 -24.26 -19.88 -3.98
N LYS A 55 -24.08 -20.75 -4.98
CA LYS A 55 -24.04 -20.38 -6.40
C LYS A 55 -25.42 -19.97 -6.93
N GLN A 56 -26.48 -20.63 -6.46
CA GLN A 56 -27.88 -20.34 -6.80
C GLN A 56 -28.39 -19.03 -6.19
N LEU A 57 -27.83 -18.61 -5.04
CA LEU A 57 -28.13 -17.34 -4.37
C LEU A 57 -27.17 -16.18 -4.75
N GLY A 58 -26.19 -16.42 -5.62
CA GLY A 58 -25.16 -15.42 -5.97
C GLY A 58 -24.16 -15.09 -4.85
N LEU A 59 -24.26 -15.77 -3.70
CA LEU A 59 -23.48 -15.55 -2.49
C LEU A 59 -22.08 -16.19 -2.53
N PHE A 60 -21.84 -17.16 -3.41
CA PHE A 60 -20.55 -17.86 -3.55
C PHE A 60 -19.37 -16.90 -3.75
N SER A 61 -19.55 -15.85 -4.55
CA SER A 61 -18.52 -14.83 -4.81
C SER A 61 -18.22 -13.94 -3.61
N LEU A 62 -19.17 -13.79 -2.68
CA LEU A 62 -18.98 -13.05 -1.42
C LEU A 62 -18.30 -13.96 -0.38
N LYS A 63 -18.71 -15.25 -0.31
CA LYS A 63 -18.09 -16.26 0.54
C LYS A 63 -16.59 -16.37 0.29
N LYS A 64 -16.22 -16.60 -0.97
CA LYS A 64 -14.81 -16.71 -1.33
C LYS A 64 -13.99 -15.48 -0.94
N LYS A 65 -14.54 -14.26 -1.08
CA LYS A 65 -13.84 -13.03 -0.65
C LYS A 65 -13.62 -12.96 0.86
N ILE A 66 -14.59 -13.40 1.66
CA ILE A 66 -14.43 -13.46 3.14
C ILE A 66 -13.37 -14.51 3.49
N GLU A 67 -13.42 -15.69 2.88
CA GLU A 67 -12.44 -16.75 3.10
C GLU A 67 -11.01 -16.33 2.69
N ASP A 68 -10.85 -15.76 1.49
CA ASP A 68 -9.55 -15.27 0.98
C ASP A 68 -8.95 -14.17 1.90
N THR A 69 -9.79 -13.26 2.43
CA THR A 69 -9.33 -12.16 3.31
C THR A 69 -9.04 -12.62 4.74
N VAL A 70 -9.86 -13.50 5.32
CA VAL A 70 -9.59 -14.14 6.62
C VAL A 70 -8.31 -14.96 6.55
N LEU A 71 -8.13 -15.79 5.51
CA LEU A 71 -6.92 -16.59 5.34
C LEU A 71 -5.66 -15.71 5.25
N ARG A 72 -5.71 -14.61 4.48
CA ARG A 72 -4.59 -13.66 4.40
C ARG A 72 -4.29 -13.03 5.77
N ALA A 73 -5.31 -12.65 6.52
CA ALA A 73 -5.15 -12.12 7.87
C ALA A 73 -4.55 -13.14 8.85
N GLU A 74 -5.03 -14.39 8.85
CA GLU A 74 -4.49 -15.46 9.70
C GLU A 74 -3.02 -15.77 9.40
N MET A 75 -2.60 -15.67 8.14
CA MET A 75 -1.20 -15.92 7.75
C MET A 75 -0.26 -14.77 8.11
N LEU A 76 -0.71 -13.52 8.03
CA LEU A 76 0.17 -12.35 8.15
C LEU A 76 0.09 -11.65 9.51
N ALA A 77 -1.11 -11.53 10.09
CA ALA A 77 -1.33 -10.72 11.29
C ALA A 77 -0.59 -11.23 12.55
N PRO A 78 -0.47 -12.55 12.83
CA PRO A 78 0.26 -13.02 14.01
C PRO A 78 1.76 -12.68 13.95
N LEU A 79 2.40 -12.93 12.81
CA LEU A 79 3.82 -12.59 12.59
C LEU A 79 4.06 -11.08 12.60
N ALA A 80 3.15 -10.31 12.00
CA ALA A 80 3.16 -8.85 12.05
C ALA A 80 3.09 -8.33 13.49
N LEU A 81 2.19 -8.89 14.29
CA LEU A 81 1.97 -8.50 15.69
C LEU A 81 3.20 -8.80 16.54
N GLU A 82 3.77 -10.01 16.44
CA GLU A 82 4.99 -10.40 17.15
C GLU A 82 6.17 -9.44 16.87
N LEU A 83 6.38 -9.09 15.60
CA LEU A 83 7.45 -8.17 15.18
C LEU A 83 7.26 -6.75 15.71
N GLU A 84 6.06 -6.19 15.65
CA GLU A 84 5.81 -4.83 16.14
C GLU A 84 5.72 -4.77 17.68
N GLU A 85 5.26 -5.83 18.36
CA GLU A 85 5.37 -5.91 19.83
C GLU A 85 6.83 -6.02 20.29
N ALA A 86 7.66 -6.81 19.61
CA ALA A 86 9.11 -6.86 19.89
C ALA A 86 9.77 -5.49 19.67
N ARG A 87 9.38 -4.75 18.62
CA ARG A 87 9.83 -3.37 18.37
C ARG A 87 9.39 -2.41 19.48
N ARG A 88 8.12 -2.45 19.87
CA ARG A 88 7.53 -1.62 20.95
C ARG A 88 8.25 -1.87 22.27
N ASN A 89 8.47 -3.13 22.63
CA ASN A 89 9.17 -3.53 23.86
C ASN A 89 10.64 -3.06 23.86
N LYS A 90 11.32 -3.07 22.70
CA LYS A 90 12.67 -2.50 22.57
C LYS A 90 12.69 -0.99 22.82
N GLN A 91 11.68 -0.25 22.35
CA GLN A 91 11.56 1.19 22.59
C GLN A 91 11.20 1.51 24.06
N GLU A 92 10.34 0.71 24.69
CA GLU A 92 10.09 0.79 26.13
C GLU A 92 11.37 0.58 26.94
N GLN A 93 12.21 -0.37 26.56
CA GLN A 93 13.50 -0.58 27.22
C GLN A 93 14.44 0.62 27.03
N GLN A 94 14.50 1.21 25.83
CA GLN A 94 15.27 2.44 25.60
C GLN A 94 14.80 3.60 26.50
N ILE A 95 13.50 3.74 26.76
CA ILE A 95 12.95 4.77 27.66
C ILE A 95 13.28 4.49 29.14
N ARG A 96 13.44 3.22 29.54
CA ARG A 96 13.87 2.86 30.90
C ARG A 96 15.35 3.18 31.13
N ASP A 97 16.17 2.99 30.11
CA ASP A 97 17.62 3.16 30.18
C ASP A 97 18.08 4.61 29.90
N TYR A 98 17.20 5.44 29.30
CA TYR A 98 17.51 6.82 28.90
C TYR A 98 16.84 7.87 29.80
N ASN A 99 17.62 8.85 30.25
CA ASN A 99 17.09 9.97 31.04
C ASN A 99 16.44 11.02 30.13
N LEU A 100 15.10 11.02 30.08
CA LEU A 100 14.28 11.92 29.25
C LEU A 100 14.46 13.43 29.54
N TRP A 101 15.20 13.80 30.59
CA TRP A 101 15.48 15.18 30.96
C TRP A 101 16.77 15.75 30.36
N ASP A 102 17.63 14.90 29.77
CA ASP A 102 18.94 15.33 29.25
C ASP A 102 18.83 16.04 27.88
N ASP A 103 17.92 15.60 27.02
CA ASP A 103 17.68 16.18 25.68
C ASP A 103 16.18 16.12 25.35
N THR A 104 15.50 17.27 25.41
CA THR A 104 14.07 17.39 25.14
C THR A 104 13.71 17.04 23.69
N ALA A 105 14.60 17.28 22.73
CA ALA A 105 14.33 17.01 21.32
C ALA A 105 14.35 15.49 21.05
N LYS A 106 15.41 14.81 21.50
CA LYS A 106 15.51 13.33 21.39
C LYS A 106 14.42 12.63 22.19
N SER A 107 14.07 13.16 23.37
CA SER A 107 13.00 12.60 24.20
C SER A 107 11.63 12.67 23.52
N SER A 108 11.31 13.80 22.87
CA SER A 108 10.11 13.94 22.06
C SER A 108 10.07 12.94 20.88
N GLU A 109 11.21 12.74 20.21
CA GLU A 109 11.35 11.79 19.10
C GLU A 109 11.17 10.33 19.55
N ILE A 110 11.78 9.93 20.68
CA ILE A 110 11.66 8.58 21.25
C ILE A 110 10.20 8.31 21.67
N LEU A 111 9.55 9.28 22.34
CA LEU A 111 8.15 9.15 22.75
C LEU A 111 7.19 9.09 21.56
N ALA A 112 7.42 9.88 20.50
CA ALA A 112 6.64 9.78 19.26
C ALA A 112 6.79 8.39 18.62
N LYS A 113 8.03 7.91 18.47
CA LYS A 113 8.32 6.58 17.92
C LYS A 113 7.69 5.42 18.72
N LEU A 114 7.52 5.56 20.04
CA LEU A 114 6.77 4.60 20.86
C LEU A 114 5.25 4.75 20.69
N ALA A 115 4.73 5.97 20.63
CA ALA A 115 3.31 6.20 20.41
C ALA A 115 2.86 5.60 19.05
N ASP A 116 3.70 5.70 18.02
CA ASP A 116 3.40 5.16 16.70
C ASP A 116 3.49 3.63 16.65
N SER A 117 4.46 3.00 17.33
CA SER A 117 4.49 1.53 17.41
C SER A 117 3.35 0.95 18.25
N ALA A 118 2.92 1.66 19.31
CA ALA A 118 1.73 1.31 20.08
C ALA A 118 0.46 1.35 19.20
N LYS A 119 0.23 2.43 18.44
CA LYS A 119 -0.90 2.52 17.47
C LYS A 119 -0.91 1.36 16.48
N VAL A 120 0.26 0.96 15.96
CA VAL A 120 0.37 -0.15 15.00
C VAL A 120 0.05 -1.50 15.66
N VAL A 121 0.53 -1.74 16.88
CA VAL A 121 0.20 -2.95 17.65
C VAL A 121 -1.30 -3.02 17.96
N ASP A 122 -1.92 -1.91 18.36
CA ASP A 122 -3.36 -1.86 18.65
C ASP A 122 -4.21 -2.07 17.37
N ALA A 123 -3.79 -1.50 16.24
CA ALA A 123 -4.44 -1.73 14.94
C ALA A 123 -4.31 -3.19 14.47
N LEU A 124 -3.17 -3.84 14.71
CA LEU A 124 -2.99 -5.27 14.42
C LEU A 124 -3.86 -6.16 15.32
N LYS A 125 -4.04 -5.80 16.60
CA LYS A 125 -4.95 -6.51 17.52
C LYS A 125 -6.41 -6.39 17.08
N ASP A 126 -6.85 -5.18 16.72
CA ASP A 126 -8.18 -4.94 16.14
C ASP A 126 -8.39 -5.71 14.82
N LEU A 127 -7.36 -5.79 13.97
CA LEU A 127 -7.38 -6.61 12.75
C LEU A 127 -7.54 -8.10 13.06
N THR A 128 -6.79 -8.66 14.03
CA THR A 128 -6.94 -10.06 14.43
C THR A 128 -8.34 -10.36 14.97
N TYR A 129 -8.88 -9.48 15.83
CA TYR A 129 -10.22 -9.62 16.38
C TYR A 129 -11.30 -9.59 15.28
N LYS A 130 -11.20 -8.66 14.32
CA LYS A 130 -12.15 -8.57 13.20
C LYS A 130 -12.04 -9.74 12.21
N ALA A 131 -10.86 -10.32 12.05
CA ALA A 131 -10.67 -11.53 11.24
C ALA A 131 -11.34 -12.74 11.92
N GLU A 132 -11.19 -12.90 13.23
CA GLU A 132 -11.89 -13.92 14.03
C GLU A 132 -13.41 -13.71 14.00
N GLU A 133 -13.90 -12.46 14.15
CA GLU A 133 -15.32 -12.14 14.05
C GLU A 133 -15.89 -12.52 12.67
N ALA A 134 -15.23 -12.12 11.57
CA ALA A 134 -15.67 -12.46 10.22
C ALA A 134 -15.70 -13.99 10.00
N LYS A 135 -14.72 -14.72 10.56
CA LYS A 135 -14.66 -16.18 10.52
C LYS A 135 -15.82 -16.83 11.29
N LEU A 136 -16.08 -16.38 12.52
CA LEU A 136 -17.15 -16.91 13.37
C LEU A 136 -18.54 -16.64 12.78
N ILE A 137 -18.81 -15.43 12.29
CA ILE A 137 -20.08 -15.13 11.60
C ILE A 137 -20.25 -16.00 10.35
N THR A 138 -19.17 -16.26 9.59
CA THR A 138 -19.23 -17.16 8.43
C THR A 138 -19.56 -18.60 8.84
N GLN A 139 -18.96 -19.11 9.91
CA GLN A 139 -19.24 -20.45 10.45
C GLN A 139 -20.68 -20.57 10.97
N LEU A 140 -21.20 -19.55 11.66
CA LEU A 140 -22.59 -19.53 12.14
C LEU A 140 -23.59 -19.50 10.95
N ALA A 141 -23.32 -18.71 9.92
CA ALA A 141 -24.14 -18.64 8.71
C ALA A 141 -24.11 -19.94 7.85
N GLU A 142 -23.21 -20.87 8.15
CA GLU A 142 -23.15 -22.21 7.57
C GLU A 142 -23.94 -23.28 8.37
N ILE A 143 -24.29 -22.97 9.62
CA ILE A 143 -25.05 -23.82 10.54
C ILE A 143 -26.53 -23.41 10.47
N ASP A 144 -26.82 -22.13 10.69
CA ASP A 144 -28.15 -21.55 10.55
C ASP A 144 -28.39 -21.17 9.09
N ALA A 145 -29.25 -21.94 8.41
CA ALA A 145 -29.45 -21.95 6.96
C ALA A 145 -29.62 -20.55 6.30
N ILE A 146 -28.48 -19.95 5.94
CA ILE A 146 -28.32 -18.79 5.06
C ILE A 146 -29.14 -17.56 5.48
N HIS A 147 -28.87 -17.05 6.69
CA HIS A 147 -29.22 -15.67 7.03
C HIS A 147 -28.37 -14.68 6.22
N TYR A 148 -28.91 -14.19 5.10
CA TYR A 148 -28.30 -13.16 4.24
C TYR A 148 -27.80 -11.92 5.02
N GLY A 149 -28.48 -11.55 6.11
CA GLY A 149 -28.08 -10.45 7.00
C GLY A 149 -26.73 -10.69 7.69
N LEU A 150 -26.54 -11.87 8.30
CA LEU A 150 -25.25 -12.26 8.91
C LEU A 150 -24.15 -12.32 7.85
N PHE A 151 -24.47 -12.85 6.67
CA PHE A 151 -23.53 -12.92 5.55
C PHE A 151 -23.03 -11.54 5.10
N ARG A 152 -23.95 -10.56 5.07
CA ARG A 152 -23.62 -9.17 4.75
C ARG A 152 -22.77 -8.52 5.85
N GLN A 153 -22.99 -8.86 7.11
CA GLN A 153 -22.17 -8.39 8.23
C GLN A 153 -20.74 -8.94 8.15
N ALA A 154 -20.58 -10.25 7.94
CA ALA A 154 -19.28 -10.88 7.71
C ALA A 154 -18.53 -10.25 6.52
N TYR A 155 -19.23 -9.95 5.42
CA TYR A 155 -18.63 -9.27 4.28
C TYR A 155 -18.18 -7.83 4.58
N VAL A 156 -18.92 -7.07 5.39
CA VAL A 156 -18.49 -5.72 5.80
C VAL A 156 -17.25 -5.80 6.69
N ALA A 157 -17.25 -6.70 7.69
CA ALA A 157 -16.08 -6.95 8.52
C ALA A 157 -14.86 -7.37 7.68
N SER A 158 -15.03 -8.26 6.70
CA SER A 158 -13.94 -8.72 5.84
C SER A 158 -13.38 -7.62 4.93
N LEU A 159 -14.21 -6.65 4.51
CA LEU A 159 -13.74 -5.47 3.78
C LEU A 159 -12.88 -4.54 4.66
N ASP A 160 -13.24 -4.40 5.94
CA ASP A 160 -12.47 -3.57 6.87
C ASP A 160 -11.16 -4.25 7.29
N VAL A 161 -11.17 -5.57 7.52
CA VAL A 161 -9.95 -6.39 7.67
C VAL A 161 -9.04 -6.22 6.45
N SER A 162 -9.58 -6.33 5.23
CA SER A 162 -8.77 -6.16 4.01
C SER A 162 -8.12 -4.78 3.94
N LYS A 163 -8.86 -3.69 4.22
CA LYS A 163 -8.30 -2.33 4.19
C LYS A 163 -7.18 -2.14 5.21
N LEU A 164 -7.37 -2.61 6.45
CA LEU A 164 -6.37 -2.50 7.51
C LEU A 164 -5.11 -3.30 7.16
N LEU A 165 -5.29 -4.50 6.58
CA LEU A 165 -4.18 -5.33 6.15
C LEU A 165 -3.42 -4.73 4.96
N ASP A 166 -4.15 -4.19 3.97
CA ASP A 166 -3.56 -3.47 2.84
C ASP A 166 -2.76 -2.24 3.32
N GLN A 167 -3.31 -1.45 4.24
CA GLN A 167 -2.61 -0.30 4.85
C GLN A 167 -1.35 -0.73 5.60
N TYR A 168 -1.43 -1.81 6.38
CA TYR A 168 -0.28 -2.34 7.11
C TYR A 168 0.81 -2.86 6.15
N GLU A 169 0.46 -3.67 5.15
CA GLU A 169 1.38 -4.16 4.12
C GLU A 169 2.08 -2.99 3.40
N MET A 170 1.33 -1.96 2.97
CA MET A 170 1.90 -0.77 2.35
C MET A 170 2.87 -0.04 3.30
N SER A 171 2.55 0.09 4.59
CA SER A 171 3.45 0.69 5.58
C SER A 171 4.77 -0.07 5.80
N LYS A 172 4.86 -1.34 5.36
CA LYS A 172 6.10 -2.15 5.42
C LYS A 172 6.87 -2.17 4.10
N LEU A 173 6.23 -1.82 2.98
CA LEU A 173 6.89 -1.59 1.70
C LEU A 173 7.45 -0.16 1.62
N LEU A 174 6.70 0.81 2.11
CA LEU A 174 7.05 2.23 2.13
C LEU A 174 8.04 2.53 3.28
N LYS A 175 9.33 2.43 2.96
CA LYS A 175 10.48 2.62 3.88
C LYS A 175 11.48 3.67 3.40
N GLY A 176 11.19 4.37 2.31
CA GLY A 176 11.98 5.51 1.84
C GLY A 176 11.95 6.67 2.85
N PRO A 177 12.99 7.53 2.86
CA PRO A 177 13.17 8.57 3.87
C PRO A 177 12.01 9.58 3.92
N TYR A 178 11.41 9.88 2.77
CA TYR A 178 10.28 10.82 2.65
C TYR A 178 8.96 10.12 2.30
N ASP A 179 8.88 8.78 2.36
CA ASP A 179 7.67 8.05 1.94
C ASP A 179 6.43 8.47 2.73
N MET A 180 6.63 8.80 4.02
CA MET A 180 5.61 9.28 4.95
C MET A 180 4.99 10.64 4.56
N GLU A 181 5.71 11.45 3.80
CA GLU A 181 5.33 12.85 3.54
C GLU A 181 4.18 12.98 2.54
N GLY A 182 3.64 14.20 2.49
CA GLY A 182 2.74 14.62 1.42
C GLY A 182 3.42 14.54 0.05
N ALA A 183 2.64 14.63 -1.03
CA ALA A 183 3.19 14.66 -2.39
C ALA A 183 2.81 15.94 -3.13
N CYS A 184 3.75 16.50 -3.88
CA CYS A 184 3.47 17.46 -4.93
C CYS A 184 3.73 16.80 -6.29
N LEU A 185 2.67 16.74 -7.11
CA LEU A 185 2.67 16.10 -8.42
C LEU A 185 2.49 17.15 -9.50
N VAL A 186 3.47 17.28 -10.40
CA VAL A 186 3.48 18.26 -11.50
C VAL A 186 3.41 17.53 -12.83
N ILE A 187 2.35 17.79 -13.59
CA ILE A 187 2.11 17.21 -14.92
C ILE A 187 2.38 18.27 -15.97
N LYS A 188 3.17 17.95 -17.00
CA LYS A 188 3.46 18.84 -18.13
C LYS A 188 3.19 18.12 -19.46
N ALA A 189 2.57 18.81 -20.41
CA ALA A 189 2.38 18.33 -21.77
C ALA A 189 3.72 18.31 -22.51
N GLY A 190 3.99 17.27 -23.30
CA GLY A 190 5.21 17.18 -24.11
C GLY A 190 5.05 16.27 -25.32
N GLY A 191 5.97 16.39 -26.28
CA GLY A 191 5.92 15.64 -27.53
C GLY A 191 4.83 16.13 -28.49
N GLU A 192 4.40 15.23 -29.38
CA GLU A 192 3.50 15.52 -30.50
C GLU A 192 2.05 15.04 -30.24
N GLY A 193 1.14 15.31 -31.18
CA GLY A 193 -0.27 14.91 -31.08
C GLY A 193 -1.12 15.89 -30.27
N TYR A 194 -1.83 15.39 -29.24
CA TYR A 194 -2.69 16.19 -28.35
C TYR A 194 -2.31 16.02 -26.87
N PRO A 195 -1.05 16.33 -26.48
CA PRO A 195 -0.57 16.09 -25.13
C PRO A 195 -1.36 16.88 -24.07
N GLU A 196 -1.89 18.06 -24.38
CA GLU A 196 -2.67 18.84 -23.41
C GLU A 196 -4.03 18.21 -23.07
N VAL A 197 -4.60 17.41 -23.97
CA VAL A 197 -5.81 16.61 -23.68
C VAL A 197 -5.44 15.41 -22.79
N TRP A 198 -4.28 14.81 -23.01
CA TRP A 198 -3.75 13.74 -22.16
C TRP A 198 -3.45 14.21 -20.73
N VAL A 199 -2.78 15.36 -20.55
CA VAL A 199 -2.58 16.01 -19.24
C VAL A 199 -3.91 16.25 -18.51
N LYS A 200 -4.96 16.66 -19.23
CA LYS A 200 -6.31 16.83 -18.65
C LYS A 200 -6.92 15.49 -18.18
N GLN A 201 -6.62 14.38 -18.84
CA GLN A 201 -7.02 13.05 -18.42
C GLN A 201 -6.22 12.58 -17.18
N LEU A 202 -4.89 12.75 -17.18
CA LEU A 202 -4.04 12.43 -16.02
C LEU A 202 -4.41 13.24 -14.76
N LEU A 203 -4.65 14.55 -14.89
CA LEU A 203 -5.14 15.39 -13.80
C LEU A 203 -6.45 14.83 -13.20
N SER A 204 -7.37 14.37 -14.06
CA SER A 204 -8.63 13.74 -13.64
C SER A 204 -8.40 12.38 -12.98
N MET A 205 -7.43 11.60 -13.46
CA MET A 205 -7.02 10.31 -12.89
C MET A 205 -6.51 10.48 -11.46
N TYR A 206 -5.46 11.28 -11.24
CA TYR A 206 -4.88 11.48 -9.91
C TYR A 206 -5.87 12.14 -8.92
N THR A 207 -6.70 13.08 -9.40
CA THR A 207 -7.77 13.67 -8.55
C THR A 207 -8.83 12.64 -8.14
N LYS A 208 -9.16 11.66 -9.01
CA LYS A 208 -10.07 10.55 -8.67
C LYS A 208 -9.41 9.51 -7.77
N TRP A 209 -8.13 9.23 -7.97
CA TRP A 209 -7.34 8.33 -7.13
C TRP A 209 -7.34 8.79 -5.66
N ALA A 210 -7.00 10.06 -5.40
CA ALA A 210 -7.03 10.59 -4.02
C ALA A 210 -8.44 10.52 -3.41
N LYS A 211 -9.49 10.86 -4.17
CA LYS A 211 -10.89 10.72 -3.72
C LYS A 211 -11.27 9.27 -3.40
N LYS A 212 -10.74 8.28 -4.14
CA LYS A 212 -10.98 6.85 -3.88
C LYS A 212 -10.35 6.41 -2.57
N LEU A 213 -9.23 7.00 -2.16
CA LEU A 213 -8.59 6.80 -0.86
C LEU A 213 -9.25 7.59 0.30
N GLY A 214 -10.27 8.41 0.01
CA GLY A 214 -10.93 9.28 0.99
C GLY A 214 -10.27 10.65 1.18
N TYR A 215 -9.16 10.92 0.47
CA TYR A 215 -8.40 12.16 0.58
C TYR A 215 -8.75 13.19 -0.51
N LYS A 216 -8.27 14.42 -0.33
CA LYS A 216 -8.49 15.54 -1.26
C LYS A 216 -7.17 15.98 -1.89
N GLY A 217 -6.98 15.67 -3.17
CA GLY A 217 -5.94 16.33 -3.98
C GLY A 217 -6.31 17.79 -4.24
N ARG A 218 -5.46 18.73 -3.82
CA ARG A 218 -5.65 20.17 -4.04
C ARG A 218 -4.95 20.56 -5.33
N VAL A 219 -5.71 20.80 -6.40
CA VAL A 219 -5.16 21.37 -7.65
C VAL A 219 -4.81 22.83 -7.37
N ILE A 220 -3.51 23.15 -7.38
CA ILE A 220 -2.98 24.48 -7.07
C ILE A 220 -2.89 25.32 -8.32
N GLU A 221 -2.34 24.72 -9.36
CA GLU A 221 -2.05 25.36 -10.63
C GLU A 221 -2.63 24.56 -11.77
N LYS A 222 -3.12 25.28 -12.76
CA LYS A 222 -3.64 24.74 -14.00
C LYS A 222 -3.44 25.79 -15.08
N ARG A 223 -2.56 25.52 -16.04
CA ARG A 223 -2.33 26.37 -17.21
C ARG A 223 -3.13 25.78 -18.38
N PRO A 224 -4.26 26.37 -18.80
CA PRO A 224 -5.01 25.89 -19.95
C PRO A 224 -4.19 26.01 -21.25
N SER A 225 -4.55 25.25 -22.29
CA SER A 225 -4.01 25.46 -23.64
C SER A 225 -5.06 26.09 -24.56
N THR A 226 -4.62 26.99 -25.45
CA THR A 226 -5.47 27.65 -26.46
C THR A 226 -6.12 26.64 -27.41
N ASN A 227 -5.42 25.54 -27.70
CA ASN A 227 -5.90 24.45 -28.56
C ASN A 227 -6.82 23.46 -27.83
N GLY A 228 -7.20 23.76 -26.57
CA GLY A 228 -7.92 22.87 -25.68
C GLY A 228 -6.99 22.00 -24.81
N GLY A 229 -7.51 21.52 -23.69
CA GLY A 229 -6.71 20.77 -22.72
C GLY A 229 -5.98 21.65 -21.70
N ILE A 230 -4.86 21.15 -21.17
CA ILE A 230 -4.04 21.75 -20.12
C ILE A 230 -2.55 21.61 -20.48
N LYS A 231 -1.80 22.71 -20.56
CA LYS A 231 -0.34 22.70 -20.79
C LYS A 231 0.43 22.14 -19.58
N SER A 232 0.03 22.54 -18.37
CA SER A 232 0.59 22.03 -17.11
C SER A 232 -0.40 22.11 -15.96
N ALA A 233 -0.26 21.22 -14.98
CA ALA A 233 -1.03 21.23 -13.73
C ALA A 233 -0.18 20.79 -12.54
N THR A 234 -0.42 21.39 -11.38
CA THR A 234 0.22 21.05 -10.10
C THR A 234 -0.85 20.61 -9.10
N ILE A 235 -0.69 19.43 -8.51
CA ILE A 235 -1.56 18.88 -7.47
C ILE A 235 -0.75 18.68 -6.19
N GLU A 236 -1.26 19.18 -5.07
CA GLU A 236 -0.71 18.91 -3.74
C GLU A 236 -1.63 17.91 -3.00
N PHE A 237 -1.01 16.89 -2.41
CA PHE A 237 -1.62 15.83 -1.63
C PHE A 237 -1.13 15.93 -0.18
N GLU A 238 -1.92 16.59 0.66
CA GLU A 238 -1.60 16.87 2.06
C GLU A 238 -2.11 15.73 2.97
N PHE A 239 -1.56 14.53 2.81
CA PHE A 239 -1.85 13.37 3.66
C PHE A 239 -0.65 12.41 3.76
N GLU A 240 -0.59 11.62 4.83
CA GLU A 240 0.48 10.66 5.11
C GLU A 240 0.60 9.60 4.02
N PHE A 241 1.83 9.15 3.75
CA PHE A 241 2.19 8.18 2.70
C PHE A 241 1.95 8.64 1.25
N ALA A 242 1.49 9.88 1.01
CA ALA A 242 1.16 10.33 -0.34
C ALA A 242 2.37 10.31 -1.29
N TYR A 243 3.56 10.65 -0.81
CA TYR A 243 4.79 10.53 -1.62
C TYR A 243 5.15 9.06 -1.87
N GLY A 244 5.14 8.21 -0.85
CA GLY A 244 5.43 6.79 -1.00
C GLY A 244 4.53 6.09 -2.04
N TYR A 245 3.24 6.43 -2.09
CA TYR A 245 2.33 5.89 -3.11
C TYR A 245 2.56 6.41 -4.53
N LEU A 246 3.08 7.62 -4.70
CA LEU A 246 3.20 8.29 -6.01
C LEU A 246 4.64 8.38 -6.52
N SER A 247 5.65 8.02 -5.73
CA SER A 247 7.07 8.09 -6.11
C SER A 247 7.35 7.36 -7.43
N GLY A 248 6.79 6.16 -7.59
CA GLY A 248 6.87 5.33 -8.80
C GLY A 248 6.05 5.83 -10.01
N GLU A 249 5.25 6.89 -9.87
CA GLU A 249 4.54 7.53 -10.99
C GLU A 249 5.41 8.54 -11.75
N THR A 250 6.61 8.84 -11.24
CA THR A 250 7.56 9.78 -11.85
C THR A 250 8.05 9.26 -13.21
N GLY A 251 7.94 10.07 -14.26
CA GLY A 251 8.43 9.72 -15.60
C GLY A 251 7.55 10.25 -16.74
N VAL A 252 7.68 9.63 -17.92
CA VAL A 252 6.92 10.00 -19.12
C VAL A 252 5.78 9.02 -19.37
N HIS A 253 4.56 9.51 -19.26
CA HIS A 253 3.32 8.78 -19.47
C HIS A 253 2.84 8.97 -20.90
N ASN A 254 2.71 7.88 -21.65
CA ASN A 254 2.33 7.90 -23.07
C ASN A 254 0.95 7.30 -23.27
N ILE A 255 0.10 7.98 -24.04
CA ILE A 255 -1.14 7.42 -24.58
C ILE A 255 -1.06 7.34 -26.11
N ILE A 256 -1.50 6.22 -26.68
CA ILE A 256 -1.61 6.04 -28.13
C ILE A 256 -3.09 6.15 -28.48
N SER A 257 -3.42 7.08 -29.40
CA SER A 257 -4.80 7.31 -29.82
C SER A 257 -4.92 7.34 -31.34
N SER A 258 -6.03 6.80 -31.87
CA SER A 258 -6.42 6.99 -33.27
C SER A 258 -7.25 8.27 -33.38
N GLN A 259 -6.85 9.21 -34.25
CA GLN A 259 -7.76 10.29 -34.62
C GLN A 259 -8.94 9.71 -35.42
N ASN A 260 -10.16 10.22 -35.18
CA ASN A 260 -11.36 9.75 -35.85
C ASN A 260 -11.21 9.84 -37.39
N GLY A 261 -11.14 8.69 -38.05
CA GLY A 261 -11.08 8.58 -39.51
C GLY A 261 -9.67 8.42 -40.12
N SER A 262 -8.59 8.36 -39.32
CA SER A 262 -7.25 8.04 -39.84
C SER A 262 -6.75 6.70 -39.29
N ALA A 263 -5.98 5.97 -40.11
CA ALA A 263 -5.26 4.76 -39.69
C ALA A 263 -3.92 5.08 -38.98
N LEU A 264 -3.61 6.37 -38.77
CA LEU A 264 -2.38 6.80 -38.12
C LEU A 264 -2.63 6.95 -36.63
N HIS A 265 -1.98 6.09 -35.85
CA HIS A 265 -1.92 6.21 -34.40
C HIS A 265 -0.90 7.30 -34.03
N LEU A 266 -1.35 8.30 -33.27
CA LEU A 266 -0.47 9.31 -32.69
C LEU A 266 -0.25 8.97 -31.21
N ALA A 267 1.02 8.95 -30.81
CA ALA A 267 1.41 8.95 -29.42
C ALA A 267 1.35 10.39 -28.88
N SER A 268 0.81 10.57 -27.69
CA SER A 268 0.83 11.83 -26.95
C SER A 268 1.44 11.60 -25.58
N SER A 269 2.38 12.46 -25.20
CA SER A 269 3.21 12.28 -24.01
C SER A 269 2.91 13.33 -22.95
N ALA A 270 3.09 12.97 -21.69
CA ALA A 270 3.10 13.90 -20.58
C ALA A 270 4.20 13.50 -19.61
N SER A 271 5.00 14.45 -19.14
CA SER A 271 5.90 14.19 -18.00
C SER A 271 5.16 14.42 -16.69
N VAL A 272 5.41 13.53 -15.74
CA VAL A 272 4.93 13.59 -14.37
C VAL A 272 6.16 13.65 -13.47
N ASP A 273 6.39 14.80 -12.82
CA ASP A 273 7.36 14.94 -11.73
C ASP A 273 6.61 14.70 -10.41
N VAL A 274 7.13 13.84 -9.52
CA VAL A 274 6.61 13.69 -8.15
C VAL A 274 7.75 13.94 -7.16
N PHE A 275 7.48 14.78 -6.15
CA PHE A 275 8.43 15.12 -5.10
C PHE A 275 7.70 15.33 -3.77
N PRO A 276 8.36 15.15 -2.61
CA PRO A 276 7.72 15.24 -1.32
C PRO A 276 7.26 16.68 -1.02
N LEU A 277 6.14 16.77 -0.32
CA LEU A 277 5.54 17.98 0.22
C LEU A 277 5.53 17.84 1.74
N PHE A 278 6.53 18.46 2.39
CA PHE A 278 6.72 18.36 3.84
C PHE A 278 5.51 18.89 4.61
N LEU A 279 4.87 18.02 5.39
CA LEU A 279 3.67 18.33 6.17
C LEU A 279 4.00 18.90 7.56
N GLY A 280 5.19 18.58 8.08
CA GLY A 280 5.68 18.98 9.40
C GLY A 280 6.70 20.12 9.35
N LYS A 281 7.76 20.00 10.17
CA LYS A 281 8.93 20.87 10.03
C LYS A 281 9.59 20.57 8.68
N ALA A 282 9.84 21.60 7.88
CA ALA A 282 10.70 21.46 6.71
C ALA A 282 12.08 20.96 7.15
N HIS A 283 12.65 19.99 6.43
CA HIS A 283 14.07 19.66 6.60
C HIS A 283 14.90 20.91 6.35
N ASP A 284 15.93 21.10 7.16
CA ASP A 284 16.65 22.37 7.31
C ASP A 284 17.68 22.60 6.19
N LEU A 285 17.38 22.18 4.96
CA LEU A 285 18.19 22.42 3.77
C LEU A 285 18.31 23.94 3.56
N GLN A 286 19.46 24.53 3.86
CA GLN A 286 19.71 25.96 3.72
C GLN A 286 20.22 26.22 2.31
N ILE A 287 19.38 26.80 1.46
CA ILE A 287 19.79 27.21 0.12
C ILE A 287 20.14 28.69 0.18
N ASP A 288 21.37 29.04 -0.20
CA ASP A 288 21.82 30.43 -0.25
C ASP A 288 21.02 31.24 -1.28
N GLU A 289 20.67 32.48 -0.94
CA GLU A 289 19.91 33.34 -1.85
C GLU A 289 20.70 33.73 -3.11
N GLU A 290 22.04 33.64 -3.09
CA GLU A 290 22.90 33.90 -4.24
C GLU A 290 22.81 32.82 -5.33
N ASP A 291 22.53 31.57 -4.95
CA ASP A 291 22.33 30.42 -5.86
C ASP A 291 20.91 30.33 -6.42
N LEU A 292 20.04 31.31 -6.12
CA LEU A 292 18.63 31.33 -6.50
C LEU A 292 18.28 32.46 -7.49
N VAL A 293 18.04 32.11 -8.76
CA VAL A 293 17.45 33.03 -9.72
C VAL A 293 15.92 33.02 -9.57
N VAL A 294 15.38 34.14 -9.11
CA VAL A 294 13.92 34.36 -9.01
C VAL A 294 13.43 35.12 -10.24
N THR A 295 12.67 34.44 -11.09
CA THR A 295 12.05 35.03 -12.30
C THR A 295 10.56 35.23 -12.06
N LEU A 296 10.10 36.48 -12.15
CA LEU A 296 8.68 36.78 -12.30
C LEU A 296 8.33 36.71 -13.79
N PRO A 297 7.19 36.10 -14.19
CA PRO A 297 6.77 36.13 -15.58
C PRO A 297 6.48 37.57 -16.02
N SER A 298 6.72 37.84 -17.29
CA SER A 298 6.43 39.15 -17.88
C SER A 298 4.93 39.33 -18.10
N MET A 299 4.47 40.58 -18.10
CA MET A 299 3.05 40.96 -18.26
C MET A 299 2.35 40.32 -19.49
N LEU A 300 3.12 39.89 -20.51
CA LEU A 300 2.62 39.22 -21.71
C LEU A 300 2.16 37.77 -21.47
N GLU A 301 2.64 37.08 -20.44
CA GLU A 301 2.14 35.74 -20.09
C GLU A 301 0.82 35.81 -19.29
N GLU A 302 0.54 36.94 -18.62
CA GLU A 302 -0.70 37.13 -17.85
C GLU A 302 -1.94 37.20 -18.76
N GLU A 303 -1.80 37.71 -19.99
CA GLU A 303 -2.88 37.77 -20.98
C GLU A 303 -3.46 36.39 -21.38
N GLN A 304 -2.75 35.29 -21.12
CA GLN A 304 -3.24 33.92 -21.35
C GLN A 304 -4.06 33.34 -20.18
N GLY A 305 -4.49 34.18 -19.24
CA GLY A 305 -5.57 33.86 -18.28
C GLY A 305 -5.12 33.45 -16.88
N GLN A 306 -3.92 33.87 -16.43
CA GLN A 306 -3.54 33.85 -15.02
C GLN A 306 -3.43 35.27 -14.49
N THR A 307 -4.55 35.80 -13.98
CA THR A 307 -4.66 37.14 -13.35
C THR A 307 -4.12 37.13 -11.91
N GLY A 308 -2.92 36.59 -11.70
CA GLY A 308 -2.40 36.34 -10.35
C GLY A 308 -0.86 36.27 -10.28
N PRO A 309 -0.28 36.69 -9.14
CA PRO A 309 1.16 36.90 -8.99
C PRO A 309 1.94 35.58 -9.01
N SER A 310 2.53 35.24 -10.15
CA SER A 310 3.33 34.01 -10.32
C SER A 310 4.81 34.23 -9.98
N VAL A 311 5.50 33.19 -9.52
CA VAL A 311 6.94 33.18 -9.23
C VAL A 311 7.56 31.88 -9.73
N SER A 312 8.66 31.99 -10.50
CA SER A 312 9.53 30.88 -10.89
C SER A 312 10.88 31.04 -10.18
N ILE A 313 11.43 29.94 -9.66
CA ILE A 313 12.73 29.92 -8.99
C ILE A 313 13.58 28.82 -9.62
N GLN A 314 14.83 29.15 -9.95
CA GLN A 314 15.84 28.23 -10.46
C GLN A 314 17.03 28.20 -9.49
N HIS A 315 17.46 26.99 -9.12
CA HIS A 315 18.74 26.77 -8.46
C HIS A 315 19.85 26.77 -9.51
N ILE A 316 20.86 27.64 -9.38
CA ILE A 316 21.92 27.80 -10.39
C ILE A 316 22.77 26.53 -10.50
N PRO A 317 23.33 25.95 -9.41
CA PRO A 317 24.27 24.81 -9.50
C PRO A 317 23.66 23.56 -10.14
N THR A 318 22.38 23.26 -9.85
CA THR A 318 21.70 22.05 -10.35
C THR A 318 20.76 22.30 -11.52
N SER A 319 20.54 23.56 -11.93
CA SER A 319 19.56 23.98 -12.94
C SER A 319 18.10 23.55 -12.67
N VAL A 320 17.79 23.15 -11.44
CA VAL A 320 16.45 22.67 -11.06
C VAL A 320 15.49 23.85 -10.93
N THR A 321 14.30 23.70 -11.50
CA THR A 321 13.26 24.74 -11.48
C THR A 321 12.00 24.31 -10.73
N ALA A 322 11.47 25.25 -9.95
CA ALA A 322 10.18 25.18 -9.28
C ALA A 322 9.37 26.46 -9.59
N GLN A 323 8.06 26.32 -9.76
CA GLN A 323 7.16 27.44 -9.99
C GLN A 323 6.05 27.42 -8.93
N SER A 324 5.48 28.58 -8.63
CA SER A 324 4.21 28.68 -7.89
C SER A 324 3.38 29.87 -8.36
N SER A 325 2.08 29.64 -8.63
CA SER A 325 1.12 30.70 -8.97
C SER A 325 -0.26 30.52 -8.33
N GLY A 326 -0.39 29.62 -7.35
CA GLY A 326 -1.66 29.35 -6.67
C GLY A 326 -2.10 30.40 -5.65
N GLU A 327 -1.16 31.17 -5.09
CA GLU A 327 -1.46 32.14 -4.02
C GLU A 327 -1.70 33.56 -4.51
N ARG A 328 -2.35 34.37 -3.67
CA ARG A 328 -2.70 35.78 -3.96
C ARG A 328 -1.53 36.77 -3.80
N SER A 329 -0.34 36.34 -3.38
CA SER A 329 0.81 37.23 -3.18
C SER A 329 2.12 36.61 -3.67
N HIS A 330 2.99 37.44 -4.26
CA HIS A 330 4.33 37.01 -4.69
C HIS A 330 5.14 36.41 -3.53
N PHE A 331 5.01 36.94 -2.31
CA PHE A 331 5.72 36.41 -1.14
C PHE A 331 5.30 34.98 -0.80
N ALA A 332 4.00 34.69 -0.77
CA ALA A 332 3.50 33.35 -0.50
C ALA A 332 3.87 32.37 -1.63
N ASN A 333 3.84 32.81 -2.89
CA ASN A 333 4.30 32.01 -4.02
C ASN A 333 5.84 31.83 -4.02
N LYS A 334 6.66 32.80 -3.57
CA LYS A 334 8.12 32.62 -3.37
C LYS A 334 8.37 31.51 -2.34
N ILE A 335 7.71 31.56 -1.18
CA ILE A 335 7.84 30.52 -0.13
C ILE A 335 7.44 29.14 -0.66
N LYS A 336 6.29 29.03 -1.34
CA LYS A 336 5.86 27.74 -1.92
C LYS A 336 6.81 27.23 -3.00
N ALA A 337 7.31 28.10 -3.87
CA ALA A 337 8.30 27.73 -4.89
C ALA A 337 9.62 27.26 -4.26
N ILE A 338 10.10 27.90 -3.19
CA ILE A 338 11.27 27.45 -2.41
C ILE A 338 11.01 26.07 -1.79
N ASN A 339 9.87 25.85 -1.13
CA ASN A 339 9.57 24.56 -0.50
C ASN A 339 9.49 23.42 -1.54
N ARG A 340 8.92 23.68 -2.71
CA ARG A 340 8.90 22.72 -3.83
C ARG A 340 10.30 22.48 -4.41
N LEU A 341 11.14 23.52 -4.48
CA LEU A 341 12.53 23.42 -4.90
C LEU A 341 13.35 22.54 -3.94
N LYS A 342 13.23 22.77 -2.62
CA LYS A 342 13.84 21.92 -1.58
C LYS A 342 13.45 20.45 -1.76
N GLY A 343 12.15 20.17 -1.90
CA GLY A 343 11.65 18.81 -2.14
C GLY A 343 12.27 18.15 -3.38
N LYS A 344 12.45 18.88 -4.49
CA LYS A 344 13.13 18.38 -5.68
C LYS A 344 14.64 18.14 -5.48
N LEU A 345 15.33 19.07 -4.83
CA LEU A 345 16.78 18.96 -4.58
C LEU A 345 17.10 17.76 -3.69
N LEU A 346 16.29 17.50 -2.67
CA LEU A 346 16.44 16.34 -1.78
C LEU A 346 16.27 15.01 -2.52
N ILE A 347 15.31 14.88 -3.45
CA ILE A 347 15.19 13.68 -4.29
C ILE A 347 16.40 13.51 -5.20
N LEU A 348 16.86 14.58 -5.85
CA LEU A 348 18.03 14.52 -6.73
C LEU A 348 19.33 14.15 -5.97
N ALA A 349 19.48 14.59 -4.72
CA ALA A 349 20.59 14.22 -3.87
C ALA A 349 20.55 12.73 -3.48
N LEU A 350 19.36 12.21 -3.12
CA LEU A 350 19.17 10.78 -2.88
C LEU A 350 19.46 9.93 -4.12
N GLU A 351 19.00 10.35 -5.30
CA GLU A 351 19.31 9.69 -6.58
C GLU A 351 20.81 9.67 -6.89
N GLN A 352 21.54 10.69 -6.46
CA GLN A 352 23.02 10.78 -6.57
C GLN A 352 23.76 10.03 -5.45
N GLY A 353 23.04 9.44 -4.48
CA GLY A 353 23.64 8.76 -3.33
C GLY A 353 24.29 9.68 -2.30
N VAL A 354 23.98 10.98 -2.34
CA VAL A 354 24.45 11.97 -1.37
C VAL A 354 23.52 11.92 -0.16
N THR A 355 24.05 11.57 1.01
CA THR A 355 23.30 11.61 2.27
C THR A 355 23.00 13.06 2.67
N GLU A 356 21.91 13.31 3.41
CA GLU A 356 21.54 14.66 3.86
C GLU A 356 22.73 15.34 4.58
N ASP A 357 23.41 14.64 5.49
CA ASP A 357 24.63 15.10 6.17
C ASP A 357 25.73 15.61 5.22
N ALA A 358 25.82 15.06 4.01
CA ALA A 358 26.82 15.43 3.01
C ALA A 358 26.41 16.66 2.18
N LEU A 359 25.11 16.90 1.98
CA LEU A 359 24.61 18.19 1.45
C LEU A 359 24.97 19.33 2.39
N PHE A 360 24.64 19.20 3.69
CA PHE A 360 24.97 20.18 4.72
C PHE A 360 26.47 20.53 4.77
N LEU A 361 27.34 19.53 4.58
CA LEU A 361 28.80 19.72 4.58
C LEU A 361 29.37 20.26 3.26
N ALA A 362 28.63 20.16 2.15
CA ALA A 362 29.03 20.71 0.86
C ALA A 362 28.69 22.22 0.78
N GLU A 363 27.51 22.61 1.26
CA GLU A 363 27.07 24.01 1.33
C GLU A 363 27.89 24.80 2.36
N SER A 364 28.34 24.18 3.46
CA SER A 364 29.19 24.84 4.47
C SER A 364 30.66 25.07 4.05
N LYS A 365 31.01 24.97 2.75
CA LYS A 365 32.39 24.85 2.27
C LYS A 365 32.74 25.64 1.00
N PHE A 366 32.16 26.81 0.79
CA PHE A 366 32.73 27.83 -0.10
C PHE A 366 32.70 29.23 0.52
#